data_AF-A0A249NR35-F1
#
_entry.id   AF-A0A249NR35-F1
#
_cell.length_a   1.000
_cell.length_b   1.000
_cell.length_c   1.000
_cell.angle_alpha   90.00
_cell.angle_beta   90.00
_cell.angle_gamma   90.00
#
_symmetry.space_group_name_H-M   'P 1'
#
loop_
_entity.id
_entity.type
_entity.pdbx_description
1 polymer ?
#
loop_
_entity_poly.entity_id
_entity_poly.type
_entity_poly.pdbx_seq_one_letter_code
_entity_poly.pdbx_strand_id
1 'polypeptide(L)'
;MLIGFSHGGAGRFDLLAPEWRAAATALAVLYPVAAIGLWLLVSWGPVIWVLAAAIEVAMLEFYPGMLGARPLLLLLHGAVAATFILFRAALFWQRLRQARQVRVDSP
;
A
#
# COMPACT_ATOMS: atom_id res chain seq x y z
N MET A 1 19.04 -26.84 2.75
CA MET A 1 17.93 -25.90 2.48
C MET A 1 17.10 -25.84 3.76
N LEU A 2 17.10 -24.71 4.50
CA LEU A 2 16.48 -24.64 5.84
C LEU A 2 15.31 -23.62 5.94
N ILE A 3 15.00 -22.90 4.87
CA ILE A 3 13.98 -21.83 4.85
C ILE A 3 13.45 -21.67 3.42
N GLY A 4 12.20 -22.07 3.18
CA GLY A 4 11.29 -21.57 2.13
C GLY A 4 11.69 -21.72 0.65
N PHE A 5 10.69 -21.62 -0.24
CA PHE A 5 10.84 -21.62 -1.70
C PHE A 5 11.91 -20.59 -2.12
N SER A 6 13.10 -21.05 -2.51
CA SER A 6 14.13 -20.20 -3.09
C SER A 6 14.32 -20.64 -4.54
N HIS A 7 14.15 -19.71 -5.48
CA HIS A 7 14.51 -19.86 -6.89
C HIS A 7 16.02 -20.18 -7.04
N GLY A 8 16.44 -21.40 -6.76
CA GLY A 8 17.86 -21.80 -6.79
C GLY A 8 18.77 -21.03 -5.82
N GLY A 9 18.25 -20.51 -4.70
CA GLY A 9 18.99 -19.68 -3.75
C GLY A 9 18.76 -18.17 -3.94
N ALA A 10 18.29 -17.71 -5.09
CA ALA A 10 18.14 -16.29 -5.41
C ALA A 10 17.12 -15.52 -4.54
N GLY A 11 16.23 -16.23 -3.82
CA GLY A 11 15.28 -15.64 -2.89
C GLY A 11 15.82 -15.45 -1.46
N ARG A 12 17.05 -15.87 -1.19
CA ARG A 12 17.65 -15.71 0.14
C ARG A 12 18.03 -14.26 0.37
N PHE A 13 17.58 -13.71 1.50
CA PHE A 13 17.81 -12.31 1.85
C PHE A 13 19.31 -11.94 1.90
N ASP A 14 20.18 -12.85 2.36
CA ASP A 14 21.62 -12.64 2.44
C ASP A 14 22.32 -12.58 1.06
N LEU A 15 21.69 -13.12 0.02
CA LEU A 15 22.20 -13.09 -1.35
C LEU A 15 21.68 -11.92 -2.19
N LEU A 16 20.77 -11.11 -1.64
CA LEU A 16 20.24 -9.93 -2.33
C LEU A 16 21.28 -8.80 -2.37
N ALA A 17 21.28 -8.04 -3.47
CA ALA A 17 22.08 -6.83 -3.56
C ALA A 17 21.70 -5.84 -2.41
N PRO A 18 22.65 -5.00 -1.93
CA PRO A 18 22.40 -4.10 -0.80
C PRO A 18 21.14 -3.22 -0.97
N GLU A 19 20.92 -2.71 -2.17
CA GLU A 19 19.76 -1.91 -2.56
C GLU A 19 18.44 -2.68 -2.37
N TRP A 20 18.40 -3.95 -2.74
CA TRP A 20 17.25 -4.83 -2.56
C TRP A 20 16.98 -5.13 -1.08
N ARG A 21 18.04 -5.31 -0.29
CA ARG A 21 17.90 -5.54 1.16
C ARG A 21 17.29 -4.32 1.83
N ALA A 22 17.79 -3.12 1.54
CA ALA A 22 17.28 -1.88 2.10
C ALA A 22 15.82 -1.62 1.72
N ALA A 23 15.48 -1.81 0.45
CA ALA A 23 14.11 -1.64 -0.02
C ALA A 23 13.15 -2.67 0.59
N ALA A 24 13.53 -3.95 0.58
CA ALA A 24 12.68 -5.02 1.08
C ALA A 24 12.40 -4.88 2.58
N THR A 25 13.38 -4.49 3.40
CA THR A 25 13.17 -4.28 4.84
C THR A 25 12.29 -3.06 5.11
N ALA A 26 12.50 -1.95 4.39
CA ALA A 26 11.66 -0.76 4.52
C ALA A 26 10.20 -1.07 4.15
N LEU A 27 9.97 -1.67 2.98
CA LEU A 27 8.64 -2.03 2.50
C LEU A 27 7.96 -3.07 3.38
N ALA A 28 8.70 -4.04 3.95
CA ALA A 28 8.16 -5.02 4.89
C ALA A 28 7.57 -4.40 6.16
N VAL A 29 8.04 -3.21 6.57
CA VAL A 29 7.46 -2.44 7.68
C VAL A 29 6.35 -1.53 7.19
N LEU A 30 6.57 -0.81 6.09
CA LEU A 30 5.61 0.18 5.59
C LEU A 30 4.28 -0.46 5.16
N TYR A 31 4.31 -1.62 4.51
CA TYR A 31 3.09 -2.28 4.01
C TYR A 31 2.09 -2.68 5.10
N PRO A 32 2.45 -3.41 6.17
CA PRO A 32 1.50 -3.77 7.21
C PRO A 32 0.99 -2.53 7.96
N VAL A 33 1.86 -1.53 8.20
CA VAL A 33 1.46 -0.27 8.82
C VAL A 33 0.43 0.44 7.93
N ALA A 34 0.76 0.68 6.65
CA ALA A 34 -0.17 1.27 5.66
C ALA A 34 -1.50 0.52 5.59
N ALA A 35 -1.47 -0.81 5.52
CA ALA A 35 -2.67 -1.64 5.43
C ALA A 35 -3.60 -1.43 6.63
N ILE A 36 -3.07 -1.45 7.86
CA ILE A 36 -3.85 -1.21 9.08
C ILE A 36 -4.39 0.22 9.11
N GLY A 37 -3.56 1.21 8.76
CA GLY A 37 -3.97 2.61 8.77
C GLY A 37 -5.08 2.92 7.78
N LEU A 38 -5.00 2.35 6.56
CA LEU A 38 -6.05 2.48 5.54
C LEU A 38 -7.33 1.77 5.98
N TRP A 39 -7.23 0.56 6.52
CA TRP A 39 -8.38 -0.25 6.95
C TRP A 39 -9.15 0.41 8.10
N LEU A 40 -8.41 0.88 9.12
CA LEU A 40 -8.99 1.55 10.29
C LEU A 40 -9.34 3.02 10.03
N LEU A 41 -9.15 3.51 8.79
CA LEU A 41 -9.46 4.88 8.37
C LEU A 41 -8.74 5.95 9.21
N VAL A 42 -7.56 5.63 9.71
CA VAL A 42 -6.73 6.56 10.50
C VAL A 42 -6.01 7.53 9.56
N SER A 43 -5.86 8.78 9.97
CA SER A 43 -5.30 9.86 9.14
C SER A 43 -3.88 9.59 8.64
N TRP A 44 -3.08 8.80 9.37
CA TRP A 44 -1.73 8.44 8.97
C TRP A 44 -1.67 7.35 7.89
N GLY A 45 -2.74 6.55 7.71
CA GLY A 45 -2.78 5.43 6.76
C GLY A 45 -2.42 5.82 5.32
N PRO A 46 -3.10 6.83 4.74
CA PRO A 46 -2.78 7.35 3.41
C PRO A 46 -1.34 7.87 3.29
N VAL A 47 -0.82 8.52 4.34
CA VAL A 47 0.55 9.07 4.32
C VAL A 47 1.58 7.95 4.22
N ILE A 48 1.46 6.91 5.05
CA ILE A 48 2.37 5.77 5.04
C ILE A 48 2.21 4.96 3.74
N TRP A 49 0.98 4.82 3.24
CA TRP A 49 0.74 4.16 1.96
C TRP A 49 1.40 4.91 0.79
N VAL A 50 1.27 6.25 0.73
CA VAL A 50 1.94 7.06 -0.30
C VAL A 50 3.44 6.90 -0.23
N LEU A 51 4.02 6.86 0.98
CA LEU A 51 5.45 6.62 1.16
C LEU A 51 5.87 5.24 0.62
N ALA A 52 5.13 4.19 0.94
CA ALA A 52 5.38 2.84 0.43
C ALA A 52 5.28 2.80 -1.11
N ALA A 53 4.22 3.39 -1.66
CA ALA A 53 3.99 3.49 -3.09
C ALA A 53 5.09 4.27 -3.80
N ALA A 54 5.54 5.39 -3.23
CA ALA A 54 6.60 6.21 -3.80
C ALA A 54 7.94 5.47 -3.82
N ILE A 55 8.27 4.72 -2.76
CA ILE A 55 9.47 3.88 -2.74
C ILE A 55 9.39 2.81 -3.83
N GLU A 56 8.27 2.08 -3.92
CA GLU A 56 8.10 1.02 -4.92
C GLU A 56 8.13 1.57 -6.36
N VAL A 57 7.46 2.69 -6.63
CA VAL A 57 7.49 3.39 -7.93
C VAL A 57 8.90 3.86 -8.25
N ALA A 58 9.62 4.42 -7.28
CA ALA A 58 10.98 4.88 -7.48
C ALA A 58 11.91 3.73 -7.90
N MET A 59 11.73 2.55 -7.30
CA MET A 59 12.45 1.34 -7.68
C MET A 59 12.14 0.90 -9.12
N LEU A 60 10.87 0.99 -9.53
CA LEU A 60 10.38 0.53 -10.83
C LEU A 60 10.74 1.47 -11.98
N GLU A 61 10.68 2.79 -11.78
CA GLU A 61 10.86 3.79 -12.84
C GLU A 61 12.29 4.32 -12.94
N PHE A 62 12.98 4.53 -11.82
CA PHE A 62 14.33 5.15 -11.83
C PHE A 62 15.46 4.12 -11.84
N TYR A 63 15.20 2.90 -11.36
CA TYR A 63 16.19 1.81 -11.33
C TYR A 63 15.72 0.50 -12.00
N PRO A 64 15.01 0.53 -13.16
CA PRO A 64 14.47 -0.68 -13.78
C PRO A 64 15.56 -1.67 -14.21
N GLY A 65 16.76 -1.18 -14.57
CA GLY A 65 17.89 -2.02 -14.94
C GLY A 65 18.51 -2.80 -13.76
N MET A 66 18.34 -2.32 -12.53
CA MET A 66 18.87 -2.96 -11.31
C MET A 66 17.80 -3.76 -10.55
N LEU A 67 16.55 -3.32 -10.60
CA LEU A 67 15.46 -3.83 -9.77
C LEU A 67 14.36 -4.56 -10.57
N GLY A 68 14.43 -4.52 -11.91
CA GLY A 68 13.49 -5.21 -12.79
C GLY A 68 12.09 -4.58 -12.81
N ALA A 69 11.50 -4.51 -14.00
CA ALA A 69 10.14 -3.97 -14.15
C ALA A 69 9.08 -4.97 -13.66
N ARG A 70 8.20 -4.53 -12.75
CA ARG A 70 7.05 -5.29 -12.24
C ARG A 70 5.76 -4.45 -12.40
N PRO A 71 5.25 -4.28 -13.63
CA PRO A 71 4.10 -3.39 -13.89
C PRO A 71 2.84 -3.80 -13.13
N LEU A 72 2.71 -5.07 -12.75
CA LEU A 72 1.64 -5.57 -11.89
C LEU A 72 1.54 -4.81 -10.56
N LEU A 73 2.67 -4.42 -9.97
CA LEU A 73 2.66 -3.69 -8.69
C LEU A 73 2.07 -2.29 -8.83
N LEU A 74 2.28 -1.61 -9.96
CA LEU A 74 1.65 -0.31 -10.24
C LEU A 74 0.12 -0.45 -10.33
N LEU A 75 -0.35 -1.48 -11.01
CA LEU A 75 -1.79 -1.80 -11.08
C LEU A 75 -2.38 -2.07 -9.69
N LEU A 76 -1.67 -2.79 -8.83
CA LEU A 76 -2.11 -3.07 -7.45
C LEU A 76 -2.19 -1.79 -6.60
N HIS A 77 -1.23 -0.88 -6.71
CA HIS A 77 -1.33 0.44 -6.05
C HIS A 77 -2.56 1.22 -6.52
N GLY A 78 -2.83 1.22 -7.84
CA GLY A 78 -4.04 1.80 -8.41
C GLY A 78 -5.33 1.18 -7.83
N ALA A 79 -5.37 -0.15 -7.70
CA ALA A 79 -6.51 -0.86 -7.13
C ALA A 79 -6.73 -0.52 -5.64
N VAL A 80 -5.66 -0.40 -4.85
CA VAL A 80 -5.74 0.03 -3.44
C VAL A 80 -6.27 1.46 -3.34
N ALA A 81 -5.73 2.39 -4.14
CA ALA A 81 -6.19 3.77 -4.16
C ALA A 81 -7.68 3.88 -4.55
N ALA A 82 -8.09 3.18 -5.61
CA ALA A 82 -9.48 3.16 -6.07
C ALA A 82 -10.41 2.61 -4.99
N THR A 83 -10.07 1.47 -4.38
CA THR A 83 -10.86 0.85 -3.30
C THR A 83 -10.98 1.78 -2.11
N PHE A 84 -9.88 2.41 -1.68
CA PHE A 84 -9.87 3.33 -0.56
C PHE A 84 -10.76 4.57 -0.81
N ILE A 85 -10.66 5.17 -2.00
CA ILE A 85 -11.49 6.32 -2.38
C ILE A 85 -12.97 5.94 -2.41
N LEU A 86 -13.33 4.81 -3.02
CA LEU A 86 -14.71 4.32 -3.05
C LEU A 86 -15.27 4.11 -1.64
N PHE A 87 -14.48 3.52 -0.75
CA PHE A 87 -14.88 3.28 0.63
C PHE A 87 -15.08 4.60 1.40
N ARG A 88 -14.15 5.56 1.25
CA ARG A 88 -14.26 6.90 1.83
C ARG A 88 -15.48 7.65 1.31
N ALA A 89 -15.76 7.56 0.02
CA ALA A 89 -16.91 8.20 -0.59
C ALA A 89 -18.22 7.58 -0.09
N ALA A 90 -18.31 6.25 0.02
CA ALA A 90 -19.46 5.56 0.60
C ALA A 90 -19.76 6.02 2.03
N LEU A 91 -18.74 6.09 2.89
CA LEU A 91 -18.88 6.58 4.27
C LEU A 91 -19.28 8.05 4.33
N PHE A 92 -18.75 8.88 3.43
CA PHE A 92 -19.13 10.29 3.33
C PHE A 92 -20.61 10.45 2.92
N TRP A 93 -21.06 9.69 1.91
CA TRP A 93 -22.47 9.70 1.50
C TRP A 93 -23.42 9.21 2.61
N GLN A 94 -23.02 8.20 3.39
CA GLN A 94 -23.81 7.75 4.54
C GLN A 94 -23.97 8.86 5.59
N ARG A 95 -22.89 9.56 5.94
CA ARG A 95 -22.94 10.69 6.89
C ARG A 95 -23.84 11.83 6.41
N LEU A 96 -23.77 12.16 5.12
CA LEU A 96 -24.64 13.18 4.52
C LEU A 96 -26.12 12.78 4.58
N ARG A 97 -26.45 11.50 4.36
CA ARG A 97 -27.83 11.01 4.46
C ARG A 97 -28.36 11.06 5.90
N GLN A 98 -27.56 10.63 6.87
CA GLN A 98 -27.94 10.66 8.29
C GLN A 98 -28.20 12.10 8.78
N ALA A 99 -27.34 13.06 8.41
CA ALA A 99 -27.53 14.46 8.78
C ALA A 99 -28.83 15.07 8.20
N ARG A 100 -29.25 14.60 7.01
CA ARG A 100 -30.54 15.01 6.42
C ARG A 100 -31.74 14.40 7.13
N GLN A 101 -31.67 13.14 7.57
CA GLN A 101 -32.77 12.49 8.28
C GLN A 101 -33.03 13.12 9.65
N VAL A 102 -32.00 13.41 10.44
CA VAL A 102 -32.14 14.02 11.78
C VAL A 102 -32.82 15.40 11.73
N ARG A 103 -32.68 16.16 10.63
CA ARG A 103 -33.27 17.50 10.48
C ARG A 103 -34.76 17.50 10.17
N VAL A 104 -35.32 16.36 9.74
CA VAL A 104 -36.74 16.25 9.35
C VAL A 104 -37.61 15.83 10.55
N ASP A 105 -37.00 15.21 11.58
CA ASP A 105 -37.69 14.68 12.76
C ASP A 105 -37.57 15.56 14.01
N SER A 106 -36.94 16.75 13.93
CA SER A 106 -36.89 17.71 15.03
C SER A 106 -38.13 18.64 15.02
N PRO A 107 -38.89 18.74 16.13
CA PRO A 107 -40.16 19.49 16.21
C PRO A 107 -40.03 20.99 15.98
#